data_AF-A0A316L4X3-F1
#
_entry.id   AF-A0A316L4X3-F1
#
_cell.length_a   1.000
_cell.length_b   1.000
_cell.length_c   1.000
_cell.angle_alpha   90.00
_cell.angle_beta   90.00
_cell.angle_gamma   90.00
#
_symmetry.space_group_name_H-M   'P 1'
#
loop_
_entity.id
_entity.type
_entity.pdbx_description
1 polymer ?
#
loop_
_entity_poly.entity_id
_entity_poly.type
_entity_poly.pdbx_seq_one_letter_code
_entity_poly.pdbx_strand_id
1 'polypeptide(L)'
;MNKRSIITTILTIIILLLLSLIFYHVSNKKVSTNIDIDYPVFKNNKDVIIKRYLKDVNTKNITNIKYEIGKSNDYTTVLFKFYNKDNLENVETLIFNKNKRISLQELFDIDKLKAVIETKKNTENKEEIDYSKINILFNDKSTTFYIRENEKLKNLEIVNNELTEAAKISLNLDESYHKEHTIQKEAKLVAFTFDDGPSKYTLDIANILEEYNASATFFEVGYNIKAHPEITKELSERGFEIANHTTDHSKLTKLTEVKYLSKINDNNALFKELTGKDMPYLRPPYGSYNDKIKAKAGVPIVTWSLDTRDWESRNKDKVIEMVMNNIKEGDIILFHDLYESTRDAVKELMPLLKEQGYQAVSVGELFKSKGITLEAGTSYRYAR
;
A
#
# COMPACT_ATOMS: atom_id res chain seq x y z
N MET A 1 -31.23 45.54 57.93
CA MET A 1 -31.34 45.75 56.47
C MET A 1 -32.67 46.41 56.15
N ASN A 2 -32.64 47.55 55.44
CA ASN A 2 -33.83 48.34 55.13
C ASN A 2 -34.72 47.59 54.12
N LYS A 3 -36.05 47.53 54.32
CA LYS A 3 -36.99 46.75 53.46
C LYS A 3 -36.84 47.08 51.97
N ARG A 4 -36.47 48.32 51.63
CA ARG A 4 -36.17 48.72 50.25
C ARG A 4 -34.98 47.96 49.64
N SER A 5 -33.90 47.76 50.39
CA SER A 5 -32.69 47.06 49.90
C SER A 5 -32.95 45.57 49.61
N ILE A 6 -33.82 44.93 50.39
CA ILE A 6 -34.21 43.53 50.15
C ILE A 6 -35.04 43.43 48.87
N ILE A 7 -35.99 44.34 48.65
CA ILE A 7 -36.81 44.37 47.44
C ILE A 7 -35.94 44.60 46.19
N THR A 8 -34.97 45.53 46.24
CA THR A 8 -34.08 45.79 45.11
C THR A 8 -33.25 44.54 44.77
N THR A 9 -32.69 43.87 45.78
CA THR A 9 -31.87 42.67 45.58
C THR A 9 -32.66 41.52 44.96
N ILE A 10 -33.90 41.29 45.42
CA ILE A 10 -34.79 40.27 44.86
C ILE A 10 -35.14 40.60 43.40
N LEU A 11 -35.42 41.87 43.09
CA LEU A 11 -35.73 42.30 41.72
C LEU A 11 -34.54 42.08 40.77
N THR A 12 -33.31 42.36 41.23
CA THR A 12 -32.09 42.15 40.43
C THR A 12 -31.86 40.66 40.14
N ILE A 13 -32.09 39.78 41.12
CA ILE A 13 -31.97 38.32 40.94
C ILE A 13 -33.01 37.80 39.95
N ILE A 14 -34.26 38.29 40.02
CA ILE A 14 -35.32 37.90 39.09
C ILE A 14 -34.99 38.37 37.66
N ILE A 15 -34.45 39.58 37.49
CA ILE A 15 -34.02 40.09 36.18
C ILE A 15 -32.85 39.27 35.64
N LEU A 16 -31.87 38.89 36.46
CA LEU A 16 -30.75 38.05 36.05
C LEU A 16 -31.20 36.63 35.67
N LEU A 17 -32.16 36.05 36.39
CA LEU A 17 -32.76 34.75 36.06
C LEU A 17 -33.58 34.83 34.76
N LEU A 18 -34.35 35.89 34.56
CA LEU A 18 -35.08 36.12 33.31
C LEU A 18 -34.11 36.32 32.13
N LEU A 19 -33.03 37.08 32.32
CA LEU A 19 -31.98 37.24 31.31
C LEU A 19 -31.26 35.93 31.03
N SER A 20 -30.96 35.11 32.04
CA SER A 20 -30.34 33.78 31.82
C SER A 20 -31.30 32.81 31.12
N LEU A 21 -32.59 32.86 31.43
CA LEU A 21 -33.63 32.10 30.73
C LEU A 21 -33.79 32.56 29.28
N ILE A 22 -33.74 33.88 29.03
CA ILE A 22 -33.77 34.43 27.66
C ILE A 22 -32.50 34.03 26.90
N PHE A 23 -31.30 34.12 27.51
CA PHE A 23 -30.05 33.66 26.90
C PHE A 23 -30.05 32.15 26.64
N TYR A 24 -30.59 31.34 27.56
CA TYR A 24 -30.75 29.90 27.38
C TYR A 24 -31.73 29.58 26.23
N HIS A 25 -32.84 30.32 26.14
CA HIS A 25 -33.84 30.15 25.08
C HIS A 25 -33.37 30.68 23.72
N VAL A 26 -32.53 31.71 23.69
CA VAL A 26 -31.89 32.24 22.48
C VAL A 26 -30.74 31.34 22.01
N SER A 27 -29.97 30.75 22.93
CA SER A 27 -28.86 29.84 22.59
C SER A 27 -29.33 28.45 22.11
N ASN A 28 -30.55 28.03 22.49
CA ASN A 28 -31.18 26.76 22.09
C ASN A 28 -32.26 26.88 21.00
N LYS A 29 -32.45 28.07 20.40
CA LYS A 29 -33.16 28.12 19.12
C LYS A 29 -32.28 27.44 18.07
N LYS A 30 -32.59 26.17 17.76
CA LYS A 30 -32.25 25.57 16.47
C LYS A 30 -32.83 26.50 15.41
N VAL A 31 -32.01 27.41 14.89
CA VAL A 31 -32.30 28.10 13.65
C VAL A 31 -32.21 27.00 12.61
N SER A 32 -33.35 26.38 12.27
CA SER A 32 -33.43 25.50 11.12
C SER A 32 -33.24 26.38 9.90
N THR A 33 -32.00 26.53 9.47
CA THR A 33 -31.74 26.82 8.07
C THR A 33 -32.35 25.65 7.30
N ASN A 34 -33.51 25.85 6.66
CA ASN A 34 -34.04 24.91 5.68
C ASN A 34 -33.07 24.89 4.49
N ILE A 35 -31.93 24.22 4.66
CA ILE A 35 -31.01 23.91 3.57
C ILE A 35 -31.68 22.76 2.84
N ASP A 36 -32.32 23.07 1.72
CA ASP A 36 -32.88 22.06 0.84
C ASP A 36 -31.71 21.35 0.14
N ILE A 37 -31.64 20.03 0.27
CA ILE A 37 -30.56 19.22 -0.28
C ILE A 37 -31.17 18.31 -1.33
N ASP A 38 -30.94 18.64 -2.60
CA ASP A 38 -31.37 17.84 -3.75
C ASP A 38 -30.42 16.66 -3.98
N TYR A 39 -30.53 15.64 -3.13
CA TYR A 39 -29.74 14.41 -3.23
C TYR A 39 -30.42 13.33 -4.09
N PRO A 40 -29.67 12.35 -4.63
CA PRO A 40 -30.19 11.43 -5.64
C PRO A 40 -31.16 10.49 -4.96
N VAL A 41 -32.39 10.49 -5.44
CA VAL A 41 -33.45 9.64 -4.92
C VAL A 41 -33.16 8.21 -5.33
N PHE A 42 -32.76 7.37 -4.36
CA PHE A 42 -32.47 5.95 -4.58
C PHE A 42 -33.74 5.10 -4.72
N LYS A 43 -34.91 5.68 -4.42
CA LYS A 43 -36.25 5.05 -4.41
C LYS A 43 -36.31 3.76 -3.57
N ASN A 44 -35.55 3.72 -2.48
CA ASN A 44 -35.46 2.57 -1.58
C ASN A 44 -35.17 3.02 -0.13
N ASN A 45 -34.88 2.07 0.77
CA ASN A 45 -34.62 2.36 2.18
C ASN A 45 -33.46 3.35 2.43
N LYS A 46 -32.52 3.54 1.48
CA LYS A 46 -31.48 4.56 1.61
C LYS A 46 -32.07 5.96 1.74
N ASP A 47 -33.11 6.28 0.98
CA ASP A 47 -33.74 7.61 1.01
C ASP A 47 -34.35 7.91 2.38
N VAL A 48 -35.00 6.91 2.99
CA VAL A 48 -35.58 7.03 4.31
C VAL A 48 -34.50 7.33 5.35
N ILE A 49 -33.37 6.62 5.26
CA ILE A 49 -32.23 6.79 6.16
C ILE A 49 -31.57 8.16 5.95
N ILE A 50 -31.35 8.57 4.69
CA ILE A 50 -30.72 9.85 4.34
C ILE A 50 -31.61 11.02 4.79
N LYS A 51 -32.91 11.00 4.50
CA LYS A 51 -33.85 12.05 4.94
C LYS A 51 -33.88 12.19 6.45
N ARG A 52 -33.90 11.06 7.17
CA ARG A 52 -33.85 11.06 8.63
C ARG A 52 -32.54 11.67 9.13
N TYR A 53 -31.41 11.23 8.57
CA TYR A 53 -30.11 11.77 8.91
C TYR A 53 -30.05 13.30 8.70
N LEU A 54 -30.41 13.79 7.50
CA LEU A 54 -30.37 15.23 7.18
C LEU A 54 -31.26 16.08 8.09
N LYS A 55 -32.36 15.53 8.61
CA LYS A 55 -33.22 16.19 9.59
C LYS A 55 -32.56 16.33 10.97
N ASP A 56 -31.67 15.40 11.31
CA ASP A 56 -31.03 15.32 12.62
C ASP A 56 -29.69 16.07 12.66
N VAL A 57 -29.07 16.38 11.51
CA VAL A 57 -27.79 17.09 11.44
C VAL A 57 -27.89 18.49 12.06
N ASN A 58 -26.85 18.88 12.80
CA ASN A 58 -26.70 20.23 13.30
C ASN A 58 -26.24 21.17 12.19
N THR A 59 -27.13 22.05 11.72
CA THR A 59 -26.84 23.05 10.69
C THR A 59 -26.51 24.43 11.26
N LYS A 60 -26.24 24.55 12.56
CA LYS A 60 -25.85 25.82 13.19
C LYS A 60 -24.58 26.34 12.51
N ASN A 61 -24.68 27.50 11.84
CA ASN A 61 -23.63 28.16 11.05
C ASN A 61 -23.30 27.51 9.70
N ILE A 62 -24.05 26.52 9.25
CA ILE A 62 -23.91 25.94 7.91
C ILE A 62 -24.76 26.74 6.94
N THR A 63 -24.20 27.13 5.80
CA THR A 63 -24.89 27.86 4.73
C THR A 63 -25.20 26.97 3.53
N ASN A 64 -24.43 25.90 3.32
CA ASN A 64 -24.60 25.01 2.18
C ASN A 64 -24.18 23.58 2.54
N ILE A 65 -24.88 22.59 2.00
CA ILE A 65 -24.55 21.17 2.13
C ILE A 65 -24.52 20.58 0.72
N LYS A 66 -23.35 20.07 0.32
CA LYS A 66 -23.18 19.31 -0.92
C LYS A 66 -23.06 17.83 -0.60
N TYR A 67 -23.27 16.97 -1.59
CA TYR A 67 -23.04 15.54 -1.44
C TYR A 67 -22.31 14.96 -2.65
N GLU A 68 -21.64 13.84 -2.42
CA GLU A 68 -21.01 13.00 -3.44
C GLU A 68 -21.38 11.53 -3.19
N ILE A 69 -21.62 10.77 -4.26
CA ILE A 69 -21.90 9.34 -4.18
C ILE A 69 -20.70 8.57 -4.72
N GLY A 70 -20.22 7.65 -3.90
CA GLY A 70 -19.22 6.67 -4.26
C GLY A 70 -19.80 5.25 -4.28
N LYS A 71 -19.23 4.38 -5.10
CA LYS A 71 -19.61 2.96 -5.16
C LYS A 71 -18.35 2.10 -5.28
N SER A 72 -18.37 0.96 -4.60
CA SER A 72 -17.38 -0.11 -4.74
C SER A 72 -18.13 -1.43 -4.55
N ASN A 73 -18.23 -2.24 -5.60
CA ASN A 73 -19.08 -3.43 -5.62
C ASN A 73 -20.52 -3.15 -5.13
N ASP A 74 -21.00 -3.93 -4.15
CA ASP A 74 -22.33 -3.82 -3.53
C ASP A 74 -22.47 -2.65 -2.53
N TYR A 75 -21.40 -1.88 -2.32
CA TYR A 75 -21.34 -0.83 -1.32
C TYR A 75 -21.53 0.55 -1.94
N THR A 76 -22.21 1.43 -1.19
CA THR A 76 -22.44 2.83 -1.58
C THR A 76 -22.05 3.74 -0.43
N THR A 77 -21.23 4.75 -0.71
CA THR A 77 -20.96 5.87 0.21
C THR A 77 -21.72 7.10 -0.26
N VAL A 78 -22.39 7.78 0.66
CA VAL A 78 -22.96 9.11 0.44
C VAL A 78 -22.23 10.07 1.37
N LEU A 79 -21.29 10.82 0.82
CA LEU A 79 -20.48 11.79 1.55
C LEU A 79 -21.18 13.15 1.51
N PHE A 80 -21.49 13.72 2.66
CA PHE A 80 -21.98 15.09 2.80
C PHE A 80 -20.83 16.03 3.15
N LYS A 81 -20.80 17.20 2.51
CA LYS A 81 -19.84 18.27 2.74
C LYS A 81 -20.58 19.51 3.24
N PHE A 82 -20.25 19.95 4.45
CA PHE A 82 -20.91 21.04 5.16
C PHE A 82 -20.07 22.31 5.08
N TYR A 83 -20.64 23.36 4.49
CA TYR A 83 -19.94 24.62 4.26
C TYR A 83 -20.53 25.75 5.08
N ASN A 84 -19.66 26.61 5.60
CA ASN A 84 -20.00 27.94 6.07
C ASN A 84 -19.41 28.95 5.08
N LYS A 85 -20.28 29.58 4.30
CA LYS A 85 -19.93 30.30 3.06
C LYS A 85 -19.16 29.36 2.13
N ASP A 86 -17.89 29.68 1.86
CA ASP A 86 -17.01 28.90 0.99
C ASP A 86 -16.06 27.96 1.76
N ASN A 87 -16.06 28.02 3.09
CA ASN A 87 -15.20 27.20 3.93
C ASN A 87 -15.85 25.85 4.21
N LEU A 88 -15.13 24.76 3.92
CA LEU A 88 -15.55 23.40 4.28
C LEU A 88 -15.30 23.17 5.78
N GLU A 89 -16.38 23.18 6.55
CA GLU A 89 -16.34 23.05 8.01
C GLU A 89 -16.31 21.59 8.45
N ASN A 90 -17.08 20.73 7.78
CA ASN A 90 -17.23 19.33 8.16
C ASN A 90 -17.56 18.43 6.97
N VAL A 91 -17.30 17.13 7.15
CA VAL A 91 -17.79 16.08 6.26
C VAL A 91 -18.34 14.92 7.07
N GLU A 92 -19.36 14.25 6.54
CA GLU A 92 -19.92 13.04 7.13
C GLU A 92 -20.34 12.05 6.05
N THR A 93 -19.98 10.79 6.20
CA THR A 93 -20.33 9.72 5.26
C THR A 93 -21.41 8.80 5.82
N LEU A 94 -22.44 8.54 5.01
CA LEU A 94 -23.32 7.39 5.20
C LEU A 94 -22.85 6.24 4.31
N ILE A 95 -22.66 5.06 4.91
CA ILE A 95 -22.17 3.86 4.22
C ILE A 95 -23.32 2.84 4.17
N PHE A 96 -23.54 2.26 2.99
CA PHE A 96 -24.57 1.26 2.76
C PHE A 96 -24.00 0.01 2.11
N ASN A 97 -24.38 -1.17 2.60
CA ASN A 97 -24.33 -2.42 1.84
C ASN A 97 -25.74 -2.69 1.32
N LYS A 98 -25.93 -2.65 0.00
CA LYS A 98 -27.26 -2.68 -0.62
C LYS A 98 -28.17 -1.66 0.05
N ASN A 99 -29.15 -2.08 0.86
CA ASN A 99 -30.13 -1.20 1.50
C ASN A 99 -29.91 -1.01 3.02
N LYS A 100 -28.86 -1.62 3.59
CA LYS A 100 -28.56 -1.57 5.03
C LYS A 100 -27.44 -0.57 5.30
N ARG A 101 -27.65 0.37 6.24
CA ARG A 101 -26.59 1.24 6.75
C ARG A 101 -25.60 0.40 7.57
N ILE A 102 -24.32 0.60 7.34
CA ILE A 102 -23.22 -0.04 8.05
C ILE A 102 -22.22 1.00 8.54
N SER A 103 -21.31 0.58 9.42
CA SER A 103 -20.22 1.39 9.97
C SER A 103 -18.90 1.20 9.24
N LEU A 104 -17.93 2.07 9.50
CA LEU A 104 -16.57 1.93 8.96
C LEU A 104 -15.87 0.66 9.50
N GLN A 105 -16.14 0.29 10.76
CA GLN A 105 -15.60 -0.91 11.41
C GLN A 105 -16.10 -2.21 10.78
N GLU A 106 -17.27 -2.18 10.13
CA GLU A 106 -17.80 -3.31 9.34
C GLU A 106 -17.10 -3.41 7.97
N LEU A 107 -16.57 -2.30 7.43
CA LEU A 107 -15.83 -2.28 6.17
C LEU A 107 -14.35 -2.62 6.33
N PHE A 108 -13.73 -2.15 7.42
CA PHE A 108 -12.29 -2.23 7.62
C PHE A 108 -11.91 -2.76 9.01
N ASP A 109 -10.78 -3.45 9.08
CA ASP A 109 -10.00 -3.58 10.29
C ASP A 109 -9.35 -2.23 10.60
N ILE A 110 -9.76 -1.61 11.71
CA ILE A 110 -9.37 -0.23 12.02
C ILE A 110 -7.89 -0.12 12.33
N ASP A 111 -7.28 -1.13 12.94
CA ASP A 111 -5.87 -1.06 13.33
C ASP A 111 -4.97 -1.24 12.10
N LYS A 112 -5.35 -2.13 11.19
CA LYS A 112 -4.68 -2.23 9.87
C LYS A 112 -4.89 -0.98 9.03
N LEU A 113 -6.11 -0.44 9.00
CA LEU A 113 -6.42 0.78 8.25
C LEU A 113 -5.60 1.98 8.75
N LYS A 114 -5.44 2.11 10.07
CA LYS A 114 -4.55 3.12 10.67
C LYS A 114 -3.14 3.00 10.14
N ALA A 115 -2.57 1.80 10.15
CA ALA A 115 -1.21 1.57 9.64
C ALA A 115 -1.08 1.99 8.16
N VAL A 116 -2.05 1.63 7.31
CA VAL A 116 -2.05 2.05 5.90
C VAL A 116 -2.09 3.58 5.77
N ILE A 117 -3.00 4.25 6.50
CA ILE A 117 -3.09 5.72 6.48
C ILE A 117 -1.78 6.38 6.96
N GLU A 118 -1.17 5.86 8.03
CA GLU A 118 0.09 6.38 8.57
C GLU A 118 1.23 6.27 7.56
N THR A 119 1.35 5.14 6.86
CA THR A 119 2.39 4.97 5.82
C THR A 119 2.27 5.98 4.68
N LYS A 120 1.04 6.39 4.32
CA LYS A 120 0.80 7.33 3.22
C LYS A 120 0.98 8.79 3.57
N LYS A 121 0.93 9.14 4.85
CA LYS A 121 1.03 10.54 5.27
C LYS A 121 2.42 11.16 5.11
N ASN A 122 3.49 10.36 4.99
CA ASN A 122 4.86 10.85 4.73
C ASN A 122 5.27 12.09 5.57
N THR A 123 4.82 12.16 6.83
CA THR A 123 5.12 13.30 7.73
C THR A 123 5.94 12.83 8.93
N GLU A 124 7.09 13.47 9.12
CA GLU A 124 7.98 13.31 10.29
C GLU A 124 7.28 13.64 11.62
N ASN A 125 6.16 14.37 11.57
CA ASN A 125 5.36 14.69 12.74
C ASN A 125 4.25 13.66 12.98
N LYS A 126 4.35 12.98 14.14
CA LYS A 126 3.29 12.16 14.75
C LYS A 126 2.18 13.06 15.32
N GLU A 127 1.50 13.81 14.47
CA GLU A 127 0.32 14.59 14.90
C GLU A 127 -0.85 13.65 15.20
N GLU A 128 -1.60 13.93 16.26
CA GLU A 128 -2.67 13.07 16.76
C GLU A 128 -3.89 13.13 15.81
N ILE A 129 -4.19 12.00 15.18
CA ILE A 129 -5.33 11.84 14.28
C ILE A 129 -6.54 11.35 15.07
N ASP A 130 -7.68 12.02 14.91
CA ASP A 130 -8.96 11.54 15.43
C ASP A 130 -9.55 10.47 14.50
N TYR A 131 -9.06 9.24 14.64
CA TYR A 131 -9.54 8.08 13.87
C TYR A 131 -11.01 7.73 14.13
N SER A 132 -11.62 8.27 15.20
CA SER A 132 -13.05 8.05 15.48
C SER A 132 -13.97 8.80 14.51
N LYS A 133 -13.43 9.76 13.74
CA LYS A 133 -14.18 10.62 12.81
C LYS A 133 -13.75 10.44 11.35
N ILE A 134 -13.21 9.28 10.99
CA ILE A 134 -12.88 9.01 9.59
C ILE A 134 -14.15 8.92 8.75
N ASN A 135 -14.16 9.68 7.67
CA ASN A 135 -15.18 9.64 6.63
C ASN A 135 -14.55 9.16 5.33
N ILE A 136 -15.34 8.53 4.46
CA ILE A 136 -14.83 7.97 3.20
C ILE A 136 -15.71 8.32 2.02
N LEU A 137 -15.12 8.28 0.83
CA LEU A 137 -15.81 8.26 -0.45
C LEU A 137 -15.18 7.15 -1.30
N PHE A 138 -15.98 6.17 -1.73
CA PHE A 138 -15.52 5.19 -2.69
C PHE A 138 -15.39 5.80 -4.09
N ASN A 139 -14.27 5.56 -4.73
CA ASN A 139 -14.08 5.80 -6.16
C ASN A 139 -13.99 4.45 -6.87
N ASP A 140 -13.79 4.46 -8.20
CA ASP A 140 -13.74 3.23 -8.99
C ASP A 140 -12.64 2.28 -8.52
N LYS A 141 -11.40 2.79 -8.39
CA LYS A 141 -10.22 2.00 -8.04
C LYS A 141 -9.46 2.52 -6.80
N SER A 142 -10.05 3.47 -6.09
CA SER A 142 -9.47 4.08 -4.89
C SER A 142 -10.57 4.40 -3.88
N THR A 143 -10.17 4.73 -2.67
CA THR A 143 -11.03 5.26 -1.62
C THR A 143 -10.42 6.55 -1.09
N THR A 144 -11.18 7.64 -1.12
CA THR A 144 -10.78 8.91 -0.49
C THR A 144 -11.17 8.90 0.97
N PHE A 145 -10.20 9.00 1.86
CA PHE A 145 -10.37 9.15 3.30
C PHE A 145 -10.35 10.63 3.67
N TYR A 146 -11.30 11.06 4.49
CA TYR A 146 -11.37 12.39 5.06
C TYR A 146 -11.08 12.30 6.55
N ILE A 147 -10.02 12.98 6.98
CA ILE A 147 -9.41 12.82 8.30
C ILE A 147 -9.22 14.22 8.89
N ARG A 148 -9.40 14.35 10.22
CA ARG A 148 -9.09 15.60 10.92
C ARG A 148 -7.71 15.53 11.57
N GLU A 149 -6.90 16.53 11.27
CA GLU A 149 -5.54 16.72 11.77
C GLU A 149 -5.46 18.15 12.32
N ASN A 150 -5.25 18.29 13.64
CA ASN A 150 -5.21 19.61 14.30
C ASN A 150 -6.40 20.50 13.91
N GLU A 151 -7.61 19.92 14.03
CA GLU A 151 -8.91 20.52 13.64
C GLU A 151 -9.11 20.79 12.13
N LYS A 152 -8.06 20.68 11.31
CA LYS A 152 -8.14 20.86 9.85
C LYS A 152 -8.55 19.57 9.18
N LEU A 153 -9.49 19.68 8.24
CA LEU A 153 -9.89 18.56 7.41
C LEU A 153 -8.88 18.34 6.27
N LYS A 154 -8.42 17.11 6.14
CA LYS A 154 -7.54 16.64 5.06
C LYS A 154 -8.22 15.49 4.32
N ASN A 155 -7.94 15.37 3.04
CA ASN A 155 -8.30 14.20 2.25
C ASN A 155 -7.04 13.43 1.84
N LEU A 156 -7.14 12.11 1.86
CA LEU A 156 -6.10 11.19 1.46
C LEU A 156 -6.74 10.15 0.55
N GLU A 157 -6.34 10.12 -0.71
CA GLU A 157 -6.80 9.11 -1.65
C GLU A 157 -5.85 7.92 -1.64
N ILE A 158 -6.38 6.73 -1.37
CA ILE A 158 -5.63 5.48 -1.29
C ILE A 158 -6.20 4.53 -2.34
N VAL A 159 -5.35 4.00 -3.21
CA VAL A 159 -5.76 2.99 -4.19
C VAL A 159 -6.27 1.73 -3.47
N ASN A 160 -7.30 1.09 -4.02
CA ASN A 160 -7.98 -0.01 -3.32
C ASN A 160 -7.07 -1.22 -3.10
N ASN A 161 -6.05 -1.42 -3.95
CA ASN A 161 -5.04 -2.47 -3.78
C ASN A 161 -4.30 -2.36 -2.45
N GLU A 162 -4.01 -1.14 -1.97
CA GLU A 162 -3.30 -0.91 -0.70
C GLU A 162 -4.20 -1.10 0.53
N LEU A 163 -5.51 -1.19 0.32
CA LEU A 163 -6.48 -1.38 1.38
C LEU A 163 -6.85 -2.85 1.57
N THR A 164 -6.39 -3.76 0.71
CA THR A 164 -6.81 -5.17 0.67
C THR A 164 -6.65 -5.88 2.01
N GLU A 165 -5.52 -5.69 2.70
CA GLU A 165 -5.28 -6.30 4.01
C GLU A 165 -6.15 -5.71 5.14
N ALA A 166 -6.50 -4.44 5.02
CA ALA A 166 -7.34 -3.72 5.97
C ALA A 166 -8.84 -3.91 5.68
N ALA A 167 -9.22 -4.21 4.45
CA ALA A 167 -10.60 -4.34 4.02
C ALA A 167 -11.18 -5.69 4.45
N LYS A 168 -12.36 -5.65 5.08
CA LYS A 168 -13.19 -6.82 5.39
C LYS A 168 -14.15 -7.17 4.25
N ILE A 169 -14.06 -6.40 3.15
CA ILE A 169 -14.93 -6.48 1.98
C ILE A 169 -14.08 -6.56 0.71
N SER A 170 -14.65 -7.12 -0.36
CA SER A 170 -14.03 -7.04 -1.68
C SER A 170 -14.12 -5.61 -2.23
N LEU A 171 -12.98 -5.05 -2.62
CA LEU A 171 -12.88 -3.76 -3.30
C LEU A 171 -12.59 -3.97 -4.79
N ASN A 172 -12.95 -2.99 -5.61
CA ASN A 172 -12.52 -2.92 -7.00
C ASN A 172 -11.03 -2.59 -7.05
N LEU A 173 -10.20 -3.53 -7.48
CA LEU A 173 -8.75 -3.36 -7.55
C LEU A 173 -8.34 -2.76 -8.88
N ASP A 174 -7.25 -1.99 -8.87
CA ASP A 174 -6.57 -1.59 -10.09
C ASP A 174 -5.55 -2.65 -10.49
N GLU A 175 -5.82 -3.39 -11.56
CA GLU A 175 -4.86 -4.38 -12.11
C GLU A 175 -3.55 -3.72 -12.58
N SER A 176 -3.58 -2.41 -12.87
CA SER A 176 -2.38 -1.65 -13.23
C SER A 176 -1.61 -1.09 -12.04
N TYR A 177 -2.15 -1.21 -10.82
CA TYR A 177 -1.47 -0.73 -9.64
C TYR A 177 -0.30 -1.65 -9.27
N HIS A 178 0.85 -1.03 -9.09
CA HIS A 178 2.02 -1.63 -8.49
C HIS A 178 2.45 -0.74 -7.34
N LYS A 179 2.70 -1.35 -6.17
CA LYS A 179 3.17 -0.60 -5.00
C LYS A 179 4.50 0.05 -5.37
N GLU A 180 4.53 1.37 -5.43
CA GLU A 180 5.79 2.09 -5.65
C GLU A 180 6.63 1.99 -4.38
N HIS A 181 7.76 1.31 -4.47
CA HIS A 181 8.70 1.25 -3.36
C HIS A 181 9.42 2.59 -3.26
N THR A 182 9.24 3.26 -2.12
CA THR A 182 9.85 4.57 -1.90
C THR A 182 11.32 4.38 -1.56
N ILE A 183 12.21 4.74 -2.48
CA ILE A 183 13.66 4.78 -2.25
C ILE A 183 13.98 5.98 -1.37
N GLN A 184 14.58 5.75 -0.21
CA GLN A 184 14.99 6.82 0.69
C GLN A 184 16.20 7.56 0.11
N LYS A 185 16.12 8.90 0.08
CA LYS A 185 17.08 9.78 -0.62
C LYS A 185 18.55 9.56 -0.26
N GLU A 186 18.84 9.17 0.98
CA GLU A 186 20.20 8.98 1.51
C GLU A 186 20.52 7.51 1.83
N ALA A 187 19.66 6.56 1.43
CA ALA A 187 19.91 5.14 1.72
C ALA A 187 20.95 4.55 0.77
N LYS A 188 21.82 3.70 1.33
CA LYS A 188 22.72 2.85 0.55
C LYS A 188 21.92 1.70 -0.05
N LEU A 189 21.79 1.67 -1.37
CA LEU A 189 20.93 0.68 -2.02
C LEU A 189 21.69 -0.61 -2.33
N VAL A 190 21.02 -1.74 -2.12
CA VAL A 190 21.47 -3.07 -2.55
C VAL A 190 20.31 -3.83 -3.18
N ALA A 191 20.59 -4.64 -4.20
CA ALA A 191 19.57 -5.47 -4.83
C ALA A 191 19.51 -6.83 -4.14
N PHE A 192 18.36 -7.12 -3.51
CA PHE A 192 18.08 -8.48 -3.04
C PHE A 192 17.58 -9.30 -4.22
N THR A 193 18.22 -10.45 -4.45
CA THR A 193 17.83 -11.35 -5.54
C THR A 193 17.71 -12.79 -5.07
N PHE A 194 16.66 -13.47 -5.51
CA PHE A 194 16.33 -14.84 -5.09
C PHE A 194 16.28 -15.76 -6.31
N ASP A 195 17.13 -16.77 -6.35
CA ASP A 195 17.18 -17.77 -7.41
C ASP A 195 16.35 -19.01 -7.04
N ASP A 196 15.95 -19.74 -8.10
CA ASP A 196 15.31 -21.05 -8.10
C ASP A 196 13.82 -21.12 -7.76
N GLY A 197 13.20 -20.06 -7.25
CA GLY A 197 11.77 -20.03 -6.95
C GLY A 197 10.83 -20.21 -8.16
N PRO A 198 9.50 -20.15 -7.93
CA PRO A 198 8.85 -19.98 -6.63
C PRO A 198 8.84 -21.27 -5.80
N SER A 199 8.90 -21.13 -4.47
CA SER A 199 8.66 -22.16 -3.47
C SER A 199 7.62 -21.75 -2.42
N LYS A 200 7.32 -22.63 -1.45
CA LYS A 200 6.47 -22.32 -0.30
C LYS A 200 6.98 -21.15 0.59
N TYR A 201 8.24 -20.74 0.47
CA TYR A 201 8.84 -19.66 1.27
C TYR A 201 8.81 -18.30 0.57
N THR A 202 8.49 -18.26 -0.72
CA THR A 202 8.55 -17.06 -1.56
C THR A 202 7.67 -15.93 -1.04
N LEU A 203 6.41 -16.23 -0.74
CA LEU A 203 5.45 -15.22 -0.26
C LEU A 203 5.78 -14.78 1.18
N ASP A 204 6.33 -15.66 2.02
CA ASP A 204 6.83 -15.26 3.34
C ASP A 204 7.96 -14.22 3.21
N ILE A 205 8.90 -14.44 2.27
CA ILE A 205 9.99 -13.50 1.98
C ILE A 205 9.43 -12.18 1.45
N ALA A 206 8.47 -12.22 0.52
CA ALA A 206 7.81 -11.02 -0.01
C ALA A 206 7.12 -10.21 1.09
N ASN A 207 6.41 -10.88 2.02
CA ASN A 207 5.77 -10.24 3.18
C ASN A 207 6.81 -9.52 4.06
N ILE A 208 7.92 -10.20 4.39
CA ILE A 208 9.02 -9.62 5.16
C ILE A 208 9.59 -8.38 4.45
N LEU A 209 9.80 -8.43 3.14
CA LEU A 209 10.36 -7.29 2.39
C LEU A 209 9.41 -6.08 2.43
N GLU A 210 8.11 -6.30 2.25
CA GLU A 210 7.10 -5.23 2.27
C GLU A 210 6.95 -4.57 3.65
N GLU A 211 7.09 -5.32 4.74
CA GLU A 211 7.11 -4.77 6.12
C GLU A 211 8.19 -3.70 6.31
N TYR A 212 9.26 -3.76 5.51
CA TYR A 212 10.39 -2.84 5.58
C TYR A 212 10.46 -1.87 4.39
N ASN A 213 9.39 -1.77 3.58
CA ASN A 213 9.36 -0.97 2.35
C ASN A 213 10.57 -1.29 1.43
N ALA A 214 10.89 -2.57 1.33
CA ALA A 214 11.99 -3.10 0.52
C ALA A 214 11.46 -3.91 -0.65
N SER A 215 12.15 -3.86 -1.79
CA SER A 215 11.84 -4.66 -2.99
C SER A 215 12.88 -5.75 -3.23
N ALA A 216 12.64 -6.61 -4.21
CA ALA A 216 13.57 -7.64 -4.65
C ALA A 216 13.31 -8.07 -6.10
N THR A 217 14.26 -8.84 -6.65
CA THR A 217 14.13 -9.52 -7.93
C THR A 217 14.14 -11.04 -7.75
N PHE A 218 13.10 -11.73 -8.20
CA PHE A 218 12.99 -13.19 -8.15
C PHE A 218 13.34 -13.79 -9.51
N PHE A 219 14.42 -14.57 -9.57
CA PHE A 219 14.84 -15.32 -10.76
C PHE A 219 14.21 -16.71 -10.72
N GLU A 220 13.04 -16.84 -11.35
CA GLU A 220 12.21 -18.04 -11.26
C GLU A 220 12.50 -19.09 -12.34
N VAL A 221 12.40 -20.35 -11.95
CA VAL A 221 12.60 -21.52 -12.82
C VAL A 221 11.26 -22.04 -13.32
N GLY A 222 11.16 -22.31 -14.62
CA GLY A 222 9.88 -22.62 -15.25
C GLY A 222 9.14 -23.85 -14.71
N TYR A 223 9.82 -24.90 -14.26
CA TYR A 223 9.12 -26.02 -13.61
C TYR A 223 8.51 -25.63 -12.26
N ASN A 224 9.09 -24.66 -11.54
CA ASN A 224 8.56 -24.18 -10.27
C ASN A 224 7.39 -23.22 -10.50
N ILE A 225 7.46 -22.36 -11.53
CA ILE A 225 6.31 -21.56 -11.97
C ILE A 225 5.12 -22.47 -12.31
N LYS A 226 5.37 -23.59 -12.99
CA LYS A 226 4.29 -24.57 -13.29
C LYS A 226 3.75 -25.27 -12.04
N ALA A 227 4.58 -25.49 -11.03
CA ALA A 227 4.18 -26.14 -9.79
C ALA A 227 3.41 -25.20 -8.85
N HIS A 228 3.72 -23.91 -8.88
CA HIS A 228 3.17 -22.87 -8.00
C HIS A 228 2.78 -21.59 -8.78
N PRO A 229 1.92 -21.68 -9.82
CA PRO A 229 1.59 -20.52 -10.65
C PRO A 229 0.88 -19.41 -9.86
N GLU A 230 0.17 -19.76 -8.78
CA GLU A 230 -0.45 -18.80 -7.87
C GLU A 230 0.56 -17.88 -7.19
N ILE A 231 1.74 -18.40 -6.82
CA ILE A 231 2.77 -17.64 -6.13
C ILE A 231 3.41 -16.62 -7.08
N THR A 232 3.81 -17.05 -8.28
CA THR A 232 4.37 -16.15 -9.31
C THR A 232 3.38 -15.04 -9.67
N LYS A 233 2.09 -15.39 -9.81
CA LYS A 233 1.05 -14.41 -10.12
C LYS A 233 0.90 -13.39 -8.99
N GLU A 234 0.82 -13.83 -7.74
CA GLU A 234 0.71 -12.95 -6.58
C GLU A 234 1.93 -12.01 -6.45
N LEU A 235 3.16 -12.54 -6.58
CA LEU A 235 4.36 -11.72 -6.59
C LEU A 235 4.33 -10.61 -7.66
N SER A 236 3.91 -10.99 -8.88
CA SER A 236 3.81 -10.04 -10.00
C SER A 236 2.76 -8.96 -9.75
N GLU A 237 1.62 -9.32 -9.17
CA GLU A 237 0.54 -8.39 -8.80
C GLU A 237 0.98 -7.43 -7.69
N ARG A 238 1.79 -7.90 -6.73
CA ARG A 238 2.38 -7.09 -5.66
C ARG A 238 3.46 -6.12 -6.13
N GLY A 239 3.95 -6.29 -7.36
CA GLY A 239 4.92 -5.38 -7.99
C GLY A 239 6.38 -5.78 -7.77
N PHE A 240 6.65 -6.99 -7.29
CA PHE A 240 8.01 -7.52 -7.28
C PHE A 240 8.51 -7.77 -8.70
N GLU A 241 9.82 -7.60 -8.89
CA GLU A 241 10.45 -7.84 -10.18
C GLU A 241 10.69 -9.34 -10.35
N ILE A 242 10.16 -9.96 -11.41
CA ILE A 242 10.34 -11.39 -11.70
C ILE A 242 11.12 -11.54 -13.00
N ALA A 243 12.20 -12.30 -12.95
CA ALA A 243 13.16 -12.49 -14.02
C ALA A 243 13.42 -13.98 -14.30
N ASN A 244 14.08 -14.25 -15.43
CA ASN A 244 14.19 -15.61 -15.98
C ASN A 244 15.38 -16.37 -15.38
N HIS A 245 15.13 -17.57 -14.84
CA HIS A 245 16.17 -18.53 -14.41
C HIS A 245 16.14 -19.86 -15.16
N THR A 246 15.72 -19.79 -16.43
CA THR A 246 15.51 -20.89 -17.38
C THR A 246 14.35 -21.81 -17.02
N THR A 247 13.90 -22.63 -17.97
CA THR A 247 12.79 -23.55 -17.73
C THR A 247 13.10 -24.63 -16.70
N ASP A 248 14.36 -25.08 -16.61
CA ASP A 248 14.72 -26.28 -15.85
C ASP A 248 16.08 -26.24 -15.15
N HIS A 249 16.61 -25.04 -14.91
CA HIS A 249 17.90 -24.83 -14.25
C HIS A 249 19.10 -25.48 -15.00
N SER A 250 18.95 -25.73 -16.31
CA SER A 250 20.01 -26.28 -17.15
C SER A 250 21.23 -25.35 -17.24
N LYS A 251 22.43 -25.94 -17.19
CA LYS A 251 23.68 -25.22 -17.47
C LYS A 251 23.78 -24.88 -18.96
N LEU A 252 23.44 -23.65 -19.32
CA LEU A 252 23.28 -23.22 -20.73
C LEU A 252 24.53 -23.43 -21.60
N THR A 253 25.74 -23.28 -21.03
CA THR A 253 27.01 -23.50 -21.75
C THR A 253 27.28 -24.95 -22.16
N LYS A 254 26.49 -25.90 -21.66
CA LYS A 254 26.55 -27.32 -22.03
C LYS A 254 25.51 -27.70 -23.09
N LEU A 255 24.70 -26.75 -23.54
CA LEU A 255 23.64 -26.97 -24.50
C LEU A 255 24.00 -26.40 -25.88
N THR A 256 23.33 -26.92 -26.91
CA THR A 256 23.35 -26.30 -28.24
C THR A 256 22.54 -25.00 -28.23
N GLU A 257 22.75 -24.13 -29.23
CA GLU A 257 22.03 -22.86 -29.36
C GLU A 257 20.51 -23.02 -29.31
N VAL A 258 19.99 -23.93 -30.13
CA VAL A 258 18.55 -24.26 -30.16
C VAL A 258 18.05 -24.66 -28.78
N LYS A 259 18.82 -25.48 -28.04
CA LYS A 259 18.40 -25.96 -26.72
C LYS A 259 18.44 -24.86 -25.66
N TYR A 260 19.52 -24.08 -25.54
CA TYR A 260 19.56 -23.03 -24.53
C TYR A 260 18.54 -21.93 -24.82
N LEU A 261 18.29 -21.60 -26.09
CA LEU A 261 17.26 -20.62 -26.45
C LEU A 261 15.86 -21.11 -26.09
N SER A 262 15.54 -22.38 -26.30
CA SER A 262 14.28 -22.95 -25.80
C SER A 262 14.18 -22.83 -24.29
N LYS A 263 15.24 -23.12 -23.52
CA LYS A 263 15.20 -22.95 -22.05
C LYS A 263 14.94 -21.52 -21.58
N ILE A 264 15.33 -20.52 -22.36
CA ILE A 264 15.05 -19.12 -22.05
C ILE A 264 13.63 -18.77 -22.48
N ASN A 265 13.31 -19.02 -23.75
CA ASN A 265 12.05 -18.59 -24.39
C ASN A 265 10.83 -19.32 -23.84
N ASP A 266 10.93 -20.61 -23.52
CA ASP A 266 9.80 -21.37 -22.97
C ASP A 266 9.43 -20.86 -21.58
N ASN A 267 10.41 -20.40 -20.79
CA ASN A 267 10.15 -19.79 -19.48
C ASN A 267 9.53 -18.38 -19.63
N ASN A 268 10.04 -17.56 -20.57
CA ASN A 268 9.44 -16.27 -20.89
C ASN A 268 7.98 -16.41 -21.32
N ALA A 269 7.68 -17.38 -22.20
CA ALA A 269 6.34 -17.63 -22.70
C ALA A 269 5.39 -18.07 -21.58
N LEU A 270 5.84 -18.97 -20.70
CA LEU A 270 5.08 -19.40 -19.53
C LEU A 270 4.71 -18.22 -18.62
N PHE A 271 5.69 -17.36 -18.30
CA PHE A 271 5.45 -16.19 -17.47
C PHE A 271 4.51 -15.17 -18.13
N LYS A 272 4.67 -14.96 -19.44
CA LYS A 272 3.82 -14.05 -20.23
C LYS A 272 2.38 -14.53 -20.29
N GLU A 273 2.17 -15.84 -20.46
CA GLU A 273 0.83 -16.46 -20.42
C GLU A 273 0.16 -16.28 -19.07
N LEU A 274 0.92 -16.43 -17.97
CA LEU A 274 0.41 -16.35 -16.62
C LEU A 274 0.10 -14.91 -16.17
N THR A 275 0.93 -13.94 -16.55
CA THR A 275 0.91 -12.58 -15.96
C THR A 275 0.65 -11.45 -16.96
N GLY A 276 0.75 -11.71 -18.27
CA GLY A 276 0.72 -10.69 -19.30
C GLY A 276 1.99 -9.82 -19.39
N LYS A 277 2.98 -10.04 -18.52
CA LYS A 277 4.23 -9.26 -18.45
C LYS A 277 5.42 -10.01 -19.04
N ASP A 278 6.48 -9.29 -19.38
CA ASP A 278 7.74 -9.86 -19.87
C ASP A 278 8.78 -9.91 -18.74
N MET A 279 9.63 -10.95 -18.73
CA MET A 279 10.75 -11.02 -17.79
C MET A 279 11.88 -10.10 -18.28
N PRO A 280 12.35 -9.13 -17.45
CA PRO A 280 13.25 -8.09 -17.91
C PRO A 280 14.70 -8.58 -18.03
N TYR A 281 15.09 -9.65 -17.33
CA TYR A 281 16.47 -10.14 -17.28
C TYR A 281 16.54 -11.67 -17.37
N LEU A 282 17.74 -12.15 -17.66
CA LEU A 282 18.13 -13.55 -17.52
C LEU A 282 19.27 -13.67 -16.51
N ARG A 283 19.11 -14.55 -15.52
CA ARG A 283 20.24 -15.07 -14.75
C ARG A 283 20.51 -16.51 -15.18
N PRO A 284 21.62 -16.78 -15.88
CA PRO A 284 21.98 -18.14 -16.26
C PRO A 284 22.30 -18.98 -15.01
N PRO A 285 21.72 -20.20 -14.89
CA PRO A 285 22.05 -21.13 -13.82
C PRO A 285 23.56 -21.28 -13.61
N TYR A 286 23.97 -21.34 -12.35
CA TYR A 286 25.39 -21.43 -11.93
C TYR A 286 26.25 -20.22 -12.35
N GLY A 287 25.65 -19.09 -12.76
CA GLY A 287 26.36 -17.97 -13.36
C GLY A 287 27.05 -18.32 -14.69
N SER A 288 26.63 -19.42 -15.33
CA SER A 288 27.36 -20.04 -16.45
C SER A 288 26.84 -19.55 -17.80
N TYR A 289 27.53 -18.58 -18.40
CA TYR A 289 27.26 -18.07 -19.75
C TYR A 289 28.54 -17.78 -20.56
N ASN A 290 28.38 -17.49 -21.85
CA ASN A 290 29.43 -17.07 -22.76
C ASN A 290 28.90 -15.98 -23.72
N ASP A 291 29.76 -15.43 -24.58
CA ASP A 291 29.36 -14.33 -25.48
C ASP A 291 28.23 -14.70 -26.44
N LYS A 292 28.12 -15.97 -26.86
CA LYS A 292 27.02 -16.42 -27.72
C LYS A 292 25.68 -16.38 -26.99
N ILE A 293 25.64 -16.88 -25.75
CA ILE A 293 24.43 -16.84 -24.91
C ILE A 293 24.05 -15.39 -24.63
N LYS A 294 25.03 -14.57 -24.19
CA LYS A 294 24.83 -13.15 -23.89
C LYS A 294 24.25 -12.41 -25.09
N ALA A 295 24.84 -12.55 -26.28
CA ALA A 295 24.39 -11.88 -27.51
C ALA A 295 23.00 -12.33 -27.99
N LYS A 296 22.54 -13.53 -27.61
CA LYS A 296 21.27 -14.13 -28.07
C LYS A 296 20.17 -14.15 -27.01
N ALA A 297 20.46 -13.76 -25.77
CA ALA A 297 19.49 -13.78 -24.68
C ALA A 297 18.31 -12.80 -24.91
N GLY A 298 18.52 -11.73 -25.67
CA GLY A 298 17.49 -10.71 -25.96
C GLY A 298 17.21 -9.77 -24.78
N VAL A 299 17.80 -10.03 -23.62
CA VAL A 299 17.68 -9.26 -22.37
C VAL A 299 19.06 -9.13 -21.70
N PRO A 300 19.24 -8.22 -20.74
CA PRO A 300 20.43 -8.15 -19.89
C PRO A 300 20.67 -9.47 -19.14
N ILE A 301 21.95 -9.82 -18.97
CA ILE A 301 22.38 -10.88 -18.06
C ILE A 301 22.65 -10.28 -16.69
N VAL A 302 21.99 -10.78 -15.65
CA VAL A 302 22.19 -10.32 -14.27
C VAL A 302 22.80 -11.44 -13.43
N THR A 303 23.96 -11.17 -12.85
CA THR A 303 24.66 -12.04 -11.90
C THR A 303 24.71 -11.37 -10.52
N TRP A 304 25.66 -11.70 -9.66
CA TRP A 304 25.74 -11.19 -8.29
C TRP A 304 27.17 -10.83 -7.90
N SER A 305 27.32 -9.80 -7.07
CA SER A 305 28.61 -9.42 -6.47
C SER A 305 28.82 -10.09 -5.12
N LEU A 306 27.75 -10.39 -4.39
CA LEU A 306 27.76 -11.03 -3.08
C LEU A 306 26.95 -12.33 -3.10
N ASP A 307 27.61 -13.45 -2.83
CA ASP A 307 26.99 -14.77 -2.71
C ASP A 307 26.80 -15.09 -1.22
N THR A 308 25.56 -15.28 -0.78
CA THR A 308 25.26 -15.57 0.63
C THR A 308 25.68 -16.98 1.05
N ARG A 309 25.90 -17.87 0.07
CA ARG A 309 26.16 -19.30 0.27
C ARG A 309 25.08 -19.98 1.12
N ASP A 310 23.85 -19.49 1.04
CA ASP A 310 22.68 -20.09 1.68
C ASP A 310 22.40 -21.49 1.12
N TRP A 311 22.64 -21.69 -0.18
CA TRP A 311 22.59 -22.95 -0.91
C TRP A 311 23.53 -24.04 -0.36
N GLU A 312 24.63 -23.64 0.29
CA GLU A 312 25.62 -24.54 0.86
C GLU A 312 25.44 -24.69 2.38
N SER A 313 25.29 -23.58 3.09
CA SER A 313 25.31 -23.57 4.55
C SER A 313 24.00 -24.03 5.19
N ARG A 314 22.85 -23.78 4.53
CA ARG A 314 21.50 -24.04 5.07
C ARG A 314 21.27 -23.46 6.47
N ASN A 315 22.01 -22.42 6.83
CA ASN A 315 22.06 -21.91 8.20
C ASN A 315 21.84 -20.40 8.21
N LYS A 316 20.81 -19.97 8.94
CA LYS A 316 20.38 -18.58 9.06
C LYS A 316 21.53 -17.64 9.47
N ASP A 317 22.24 -17.98 10.55
CA ASP A 317 23.27 -17.12 11.13
C ASP A 317 24.47 -16.95 10.18
N LYS A 318 24.84 -18.01 9.45
CA LYS A 318 25.91 -17.95 8.44
C LYS A 318 25.54 -17.06 7.25
N VAL A 319 24.28 -17.08 6.82
CA VAL A 319 23.78 -16.19 5.77
C VAL A 319 23.85 -14.73 6.22
N ILE A 320 23.39 -14.45 7.44
CA ILE A 320 23.46 -13.11 8.04
C ILE A 320 24.91 -12.64 8.14
N GLU A 321 25.80 -13.46 8.69
CA GLU A 321 27.22 -13.15 8.82
C GLU A 321 27.87 -12.85 7.46
N MET A 322 27.59 -13.68 6.44
CA MET A 322 28.12 -13.47 5.09
C MET A 322 27.69 -12.12 4.53
N VAL A 323 26.42 -11.75 4.69
CA VAL A 323 25.90 -10.46 4.21
C VAL A 323 26.51 -9.30 4.98
N MET A 324 26.37 -9.29 6.31
CA MET A 324 26.76 -8.15 7.14
C MET A 324 28.28 -7.88 7.12
N ASN A 325 29.11 -8.91 6.92
CA ASN A 325 30.56 -8.73 6.85
C ASN A 325 31.06 -8.21 5.50
N ASN A 326 30.27 -8.30 4.43
CA ASN A 326 30.78 -8.09 3.06
C ASN A 326 29.97 -7.09 2.23
N ILE A 327 28.76 -6.72 2.67
CA ILE A 327 27.84 -5.85 1.94
C ILE A 327 28.44 -4.47 1.61
N LYS A 328 28.23 -4.02 0.37
CA LYS A 328 28.60 -2.70 -0.13
C LYS A 328 27.42 -2.08 -0.87
N GLU A 329 27.34 -0.76 -0.85
CA GLU A 329 26.38 -0.05 -1.69
C GLU A 329 26.57 -0.45 -3.16
N GLY A 330 25.47 -0.70 -3.87
CA GLY A 330 25.49 -1.18 -5.25
C GLY A 330 25.60 -2.70 -5.41
N ASP A 331 25.68 -3.47 -4.33
CA ASP A 331 25.74 -4.92 -4.46
C ASP A 331 24.43 -5.53 -4.99
N ILE A 332 24.57 -6.58 -5.79
CA ILE A 332 23.50 -7.53 -6.11
C ILE A 332 23.79 -8.79 -5.31
N ILE A 333 22.88 -9.12 -4.40
CA ILE A 333 23.06 -10.19 -3.41
C ILE A 333 22.27 -11.43 -3.85
N LEU A 334 22.96 -12.56 -3.99
CA LEU A 334 22.36 -13.84 -4.33
C LEU A 334 21.89 -14.59 -3.08
N PHE A 335 20.58 -14.83 -3.04
CA PHE A 335 19.89 -15.76 -2.16
C PHE A 335 19.15 -16.82 -3.01
N HIS A 336 18.58 -17.81 -2.35
CA HIS A 336 17.68 -18.80 -2.93
C HIS A 336 16.44 -18.92 -2.04
N ASP A 337 15.26 -18.63 -2.58
CA ASP A 337 13.98 -18.64 -1.85
C ASP A 337 13.39 -20.05 -1.66
N LEU A 338 14.23 -21.09 -1.67
CA LEU A 338 13.84 -22.48 -1.48
C LEU A 338 13.94 -22.95 -0.01
N TYR A 339 14.52 -22.14 0.86
CA TYR A 339 14.98 -22.59 2.19
C TYR A 339 14.40 -21.75 3.33
N GLU A 340 13.94 -22.44 4.37
CA GLU A 340 13.52 -21.83 5.64
C GLU A 340 14.64 -20.96 6.24
N SER A 341 15.88 -21.42 6.20
CA SER A 341 17.02 -20.64 6.70
C SER A 341 17.25 -19.34 5.93
N THR A 342 16.94 -19.30 4.62
CA THR A 342 17.01 -18.07 3.83
C THR A 342 15.90 -17.10 4.23
N ARG A 343 14.65 -17.56 4.32
CA ARG A 343 13.53 -16.73 4.79
C ARG A 343 13.81 -16.15 6.18
N ASP A 344 14.26 -16.99 7.10
CA ASP A 344 14.54 -16.56 8.48
C ASP A 344 15.72 -15.59 8.53
N ALA A 345 16.71 -15.76 7.64
CA ALA A 345 17.85 -14.84 7.55
C ALA A 345 17.41 -13.48 6.99
N VAL A 346 16.56 -13.46 5.96
CA VAL A 346 15.98 -12.21 5.43
C VAL A 346 15.23 -11.47 6.53
N LYS A 347 14.42 -12.16 7.33
CA LYS A 347 13.68 -11.58 8.47
C LYS A 347 14.60 -10.84 9.46
N GLU A 348 15.76 -11.40 9.76
CA GLU A 348 16.73 -10.77 10.67
C GLU A 348 17.63 -9.74 9.99
N LEU A 349 17.92 -9.89 8.70
CA LEU A 349 18.72 -8.93 7.93
C LEU A 349 18.00 -7.60 7.76
N MET A 350 16.69 -7.58 7.53
CA MET A 350 15.96 -6.34 7.27
C MET A 350 16.17 -5.24 8.33
N PRO A 351 16.01 -5.50 9.64
CA PRO A 351 16.29 -4.49 10.66
C PRO A 351 17.78 -4.13 10.76
N LEU A 352 18.69 -5.10 10.62
CA LEU A 352 20.14 -4.87 10.70
C LEU A 352 20.65 -3.97 9.56
N LEU A 353 20.16 -4.21 8.35
CA LEU A 353 20.48 -3.40 7.17
C LEU A 353 19.95 -1.99 7.32
N LYS A 354 18.71 -1.84 7.79
CA LYS A 354 18.11 -0.54 8.08
C LYS A 354 18.93 0.26 9.10
N GLU A 355 19.39 -0.37 10.17
CA GLU A 355 20.26 0.26 11.18
C GLU A 355 21.58 0.76 10.58
N GLN A 356 22.13 0.03 9.61
CA GLN A 356 23.33 0.43 8.87
C GLN A 356 23.05 1.41 7.72
N GLY A 357 21.81 1.86 7.53
CA GLY A 357 21.43 2.80 6.47
C GLY A 357 21.35 2.18 5.08
N TYR A 358 21.18 0.85 4.99
CA TYR A 358 20.90 0.15 3.74
C TYR A 358 19.40 0.01 3.49
N GLN A 359 19.03 0.00 2.21
CA GLN A 359 17.70 -0.36 1.75
C GLN A 359 17.80 -1.42 0.65
N ALA A 360 17.02 -2.50 0.79
CA ALA A 360 16.90 -3.53 -0.23
C ALA A 360 15.89 -3.09 -1.30
N VAL A 361 16.29 -3.18 -2.57
CA VAL A 361 15.53 -2.79 -3.76
C VAL A 361 15.60 -3.89 -4.81
N SER A 362 14.82 -3.77 -5.89
CA SER A 362 14.96 -4.64 -7.06
C SER A 362 16.22 -4.27 -7.87
N VAL A 363 16.64 -5.15 -8.78
CA VAL A 363 17.73 -4.87 -9.71
C VAL A 363 17.39 -3.65 -10.58
N GLY A 364 16.17 -3.59 -11.13
CA GLY A 364 15.74 -2.43 -11.93
C GLY A 364 15.83 -1.11 -11.17
N GLU A 365 15.34 -1.08 -9.93
CA GLU A 365 15.41 0.09 -9.05
C GLU A 365 16.85 0.49 -8.71
N LEU A 366 17.71 -0.49 -8.40
CA LEU A 366 19.11 -0.23 -8.09
C LEU A 366 19.81 0.47 -9.27
N PHE A 367 19.68 -0.06 -10.49
CA PHE A 367 20.32 0.53 -11.67
C PHE A 367 19.71 1.87 -12.05
N LYS A 368 18.38 2.00 -11.97
CA LYS A 368 17.68 3.28 -12.20
C LYS A 368 18.16 4.37 -11.24
N SER A 369 18.38 4.05 -9.96
CA SER A 369 18.88 5.01 -8.96
C SER A 369 20.27 5.56 -9.30
N LYS A 370 21.07 4.79 -10.04
CA LYS A 370 22.42 5.16 -10.51
C LYS A 370 22.42 5.80 -11.90
N GLY A 371 21.26 5.95 -12.54
CA GLY A 371 21.15 6.46 -13.91
C GLY A 371 21.74 5.52 -14.97
N ILE A 372 21.79 4.22 -14.68
CA ILE A 372 22.35 3.21 -15.58
C ILE A 372 21.19 2.48 -16.28
N THR A 373 21.19 2.48 -17.61
CA THR A 373 20.27 1.68 -18.42
C THR A 373 20.81 0.27 -18.59
N LEU A 374 20.00 -0.74 -18.27
CA LEU A 374 20.35 -2.14 -18.44
C LEU A 374 20.12 -2.58 -19.91
N GLU A 375 21.19 -2.70 -20.66
CA GLU A 375 21.16 -3.06 -22.09
C GLU A 375 21.17 -4.58 -22.36
N ALA A 376 20.37 -5.02 -23.33
CA ALA A 376 20.40 -6.39 -23.82
C ALA A 376 21.79 -6.76 -24.37
N GLY A 377 22.21 -8.01 -24.17
CA GLY A 377 23.55 -8.44 -24.60
C GLY A 377 24.70 -7.95 -23.71
N THR A 378 24.39 -7.33 -22.57
CA THR A 378 25.37 -6.91 -21.56
C THR A 378 25.16 -7.70 -20.26
N SER A 379 26.23 -7.87 -19.49
CA SER A 379 26.21 -8.56 -18.19
C SER A 379 26.48 -7.62 -17.04
N TYR A 380 25.68 -7.70 -15.99
CA TYR A 380 25.75 -6.85 -14.81
C TYR A 380 25.96 -7.70 -13.55
N ARG A 381 26.83 -7.23 -12.67
CA ARG A 381 27.20 -7.91 -11.42
C ARG A 381 26.95 -7.06 -10.16
N TYR A 382 26.96 -5.74 -10.33
CA TYR A 382 26.74 -4.72 -9.30
C TYR A 382 26.42 -3.38 -9.97
N ALA A 383 26.00 -2.38 -9.20
CA ALA A 383 25.75 -1.00 -9.63
C ALA A 383 26.52 0.01 -8.75
N ARG A 384 27.84 0.07 -8.91
CA ARG A 384 28.74 1.00 -8.23
C ARG A 384 29.76 1.60 -9.20
#